data_AF-A0A6J8EGR5-F1
#
_entry.id   AF-A0A6J8EGR5-F1
#
_cell.length_a   1.000
_cell.length_b   1.000
_cell.length_c   1.000
_cell.angle_alpha   90.00
_cell.angle_beta   90.00
_cell.angle_gamma   90.00
#
_symmetry.space_group_name_H-M   'P 1'
#
loop_
_entity.id
_entity.type
_entity.pdbx_description
1 polymer ?
#
loop_
_entity_poly.entity_id
_entity_poly.type
_entity_poly.pdbx_seq_one_letter_code
_entity_poly.pdbx_strand_id
1 'polypeptide(L)'
;MEKIVDFYFVFHEVVCCQTCILESHRACEQIALINDACDGIKSSALVEDVSKALSSLLRTFDSVIENRKYNKESIYLQETTIKESIVKLKQCLLQHVDSLEKSLLSDLAKLQDETVSQLDAEISESKSLSENWQKTKLEYDFNIKHGSNSQFFRLVEN
;
A
#
# COMPACT_ATOMS: atom_id res chain seq x y z
N MET A 1 42.77 24.58 -58.66
CA MET A 1 43.34 23.23 -58.51
C MET A 1 42.97 22.74 -57.12
N GLU A 2 42.13 21.70 -57.03
CA GLU A 2 41.95 20.99 -55.77
C GLU A 2 43.28 20.36 -55.36
N LYS A 3 43.70 20.57 -54.11
CA LYS A 3 44.91 19.93 -53.58
C LYS A 3 44.57 18.48 -53.26
N ILE A 4 45.24 17.55 -53.92
CA ILE A 4 45.08 16.12 -53.66
C ILE A 4 45.79 15.80 -52.33
N VAL A 5 45.06 15.13 -51.43
CA VAL A 5 45.53 14.73 -50.10
C VAL A 5 45.86 13.25 -50.16
N ASP A 6 47.15 12.92 -50.26
CA ASP A 6 47.62 11.56 -50.52
C ASP A 6 48.48 10.98 -49.39
N PHE A 7 48.79 11.77 -48.37
CA PHE A 7 49.75 11.41 -47.31
C PHE A 7 49.11 11.48 -45.93
N TYR A 8 49.52 10.57 -45.05
CA TYR A 8 49.16 10.54 -43.65
C TYR A 8 50.42 10.73 -42.80
N PHE A 9 50.33 11.64 -41.85
CA PHE A 9 51.42 11.95 -40.94
C PHE A 9 51.20 11.26 -39.59
N VAL A 10 52.06 10.28 -39.27
CA VAL A 10 51.82 9.35 -38.15
C VAL A 10 51.86 10.05 -36.79
N PHE A 11 52.83 10.94 -36.57
CA PHE A 11 53.03 11.56 -35.26
C PHE A 11 52.00 12.65 -34.91
N HIS A 12 51.43 13.31 -35.92
CA HIS A 12 50.39 14.33 -35.74
C HIS A 12 48.99 13.80 -36.01
N GLU A 13 48.87 12.56 -36.48
CA GLU A 13 47.61 11.90 -36.85
C GLU A 13 46.75 12.71 -37.85
N VAL A 14 47.39 13.41 -38.79
CA VAL A 14 46.70 14.25 -39.80
C VAL A 14 46.95 13.79 -41.22
N VAL A 15 45.97 14.03 -42.08
CA VAL A 15 46.09 13.87 -43.53
C VAL A 15 46.62 15.13 -44.18
N CYS A 16 47.53 14.99 -45.16
CA CYS A 16 48.27 16.10 -45.75
C CYS A 16 48.40 15.97 -47.26
N CYS A 17 48.45 17.12 -47.93
CA CYS A 17 48.90 17.21 -49.33
C CYS A 17 50.42 17.47 -49.40
N GLN A 18 50.99 17.36 -50.60
CA GLN A 18 52.43 17.57 -50.82
C GLN A 18 52.93 18.97 -50.37
N THR A 19 52.09 20.01 -50.52
CA THR A 19 52.44 21.36 -50.05
C THR A 19 52.58 21.42 -48.53
N CYS A 20 51.67 20.79 -47.79
CA CYS A 20 51.71 20.74 -46.32
C CYS A 20 52.98 20.03 -45.82
N ILE A 21 53.44 19.00 -46.54
CA ILE A 21 54.70 18.32 -46.23
C ILE A 21 55.88 19.28 -46.37
N LEU A 22 55.95 20.04 -47.45
CA LEU A 22 57.08 20.93 -47.71
C LEU A 22 57.11 22.16 -46.79
N GLU A 23 55.95 22.67 -46.39
CA GLU A 23 55.83 23.92 -45.63
C GLU A 23 55.79 23.71 -44.11
N SER A 24 55.14 22.64 -43.64
CA SER A 24 54.82 22.48 -42.21
C SER A 24 55.29 21.15 -41.62
N HIS A 25 55.51 20.13 -42.44
CA HIS A 25 55.93 18.80 -42.00
C HIS A 25 57.23 18.35 -42.67
N ARG A 26 58.15 19.28 -42.92
CA ARG A 26 59.42 18.99 -43.62
C ARG A 26 60.42 18.22 -42.75
N ALA A 27 60.43 18.46 -41.45
CA ALA A 27 61.36 17.86 -40.48
C ALA A 27 60.81 16.59 -39.82
N CYS A 28 59.90 15.91 -40.51
CA CYS A 28 58.89 15.06 -39.91
C CYS A 28 59.07 13.67 -40.52
N GLU A 29 59.50 12.71 -39.71
CA GLU A 29 60.20 11.51 -40.21
C GLU A 29 59.28 10.35 -40.65
N GLN A 30 58.02 10.35 -40.22
CA GLN A 30 57.08 9.26 -40.48
C GLN A 30 55.86 9.75 -41.28
N ILE A 31 56.05 9.77 -42.61
CA ILE A 31 55.01 10.05 -43.60
C ILE A 31 54.69 8.73 -44.31
N ALA A 32 53.42 8.33 -44.29
CA ALA A 32 52.91 7.21 -45.07
C ALA A 32 52.00 7.71 -46.19
N LEU A 33 51.81 6.92 -47.25
CA LEU A 33 50.69 7.14 -48.15
C LEU A 33 49.39 6.86 -47.39
N ILE A 34 48.35 7.64 -47.67
CA ILE A 34 47.04 7.46 -47.04
C ILE A 34 46.51 6.04 -47.24
N ASN A 35 46.73 5.47 -48.43
CA ASN A 35 46.27 4.11 -48.73
C ASN A 35 46.99 3.07 -47.86
N ASP A 36 48.31 3.20 -47.70
CA ASP A 36 49.11 2.29 -46.86
C ASP A 36 48.73 2.43 -45.37
N ALA A 37 48.51 3.66 -44.90
CA ALA A 37 48.04 3.92 -43.55
C ALA A 37 46.62 3.36 -43.31
N CYS A 38 45.72 3.55 -44.29
CA CYS A 38 44.37 2.98 -44.27
C CYS A 38 44.41 1.45 -44.23
N ASP A 39 45.24 0.84 -45.05
CA ASP A 39 45.37 -0.62 -45.13
C ASP A 39 46.01 -1.18 -43.85
N GLY A 40 46.96 -0.47 -43.26
CA GLY A 40 47.50 -0.77 -41.93
C GLY A 40 46.44 -0.73 -40.83
N ILE A 41 45.60 0.31 -40.81
CA ILE A 41 44.50 0.41 -39.83
C ILE A 41 43.43 -0.67 -40.07
N LYS A 42 43.03 -0.90 -41.32
CA LYS A 42 42.03 -1.92 -41.70
C LYS A 42 42.50 -3.34 -41.41
N SER A 43 43.80 -3.61 -41.54
CA SER A 43 44.41 -4.90 -41.22
C SER A 43 44.76 -5.03 -39.73
N SER A 44 44.76 -3.94 -38.97
CA SER A 44 44.95 -3.97 -37.53
C SER A 44 43.72 -4.54 -36.80
N ALA A 45 43.96 -5.15 -35.64
CA ALA A 45 42.88 -5.62 -34.77
C ALA A 45 42.00 -4.48 -34.24
N LEU A 46 42.46 -3.22 -34.27
CA LEU A 46 41.75 -2.08 -33.69
C LEU A 46 40.35 -1.89 -34.27
N VAL A 47 40.21 -1.98 -35.60
CA VAL A 47 38.91 -1.82 -36.26
C VAL A 47 37.96 -2.96 -35.89
N GLU A 48 38.49 -4.19 -35.84
CA GLU A 48 37.71 -5.36 -35.45
C GLU A 48 37.30 -5.30 -33.97
N ASP A 49 38.19 -4.88 -33.08
CA ASP A 49 37.95 -4.74 -31.64
C ASP A 49 36.92 -3.65 -31.34
N VAL A 50 37.03 -2.50 -32.00
CA VAL A 50 36.02 -1.42 -31.89
C VAL A 50 34.67 -1.90 -32.41
N SER A 51 34.63 -2.60 -33.55
CA SER A 51 33.40 -3.16 -34.10
C SER A 51 32.74 -4.17 -33.16
N LYS A 52 33.54 -5.06 -32.54
CA LYS A 52 33.07 -6.02 -31.53
C LYS A 52 32.55 -5.32 -30.28
N ALA A 53 33.27 -4.31 -29.78
CA ALA A 53 32.87 -3.54 -28.61
C ALA A 53 31.53 -2.82 -28.85
N LEU A 54 31.39 -2.16 -30.02
CA LEU A 54 30.14 -1.51 -30.42
C LEU A 54 28.99 -2.51 -30.52
N SER A 55 29.23 -3.67 -31.15
CA SER A 55 28.22 -4.73 -31.26
C SER A 55 27.78 -5.26 -29.88
N SER A 56 28.73 -5.42 -28.94
CA SER A 56 28.43 -5.82 -27.58
C SER A 56 27.62 -4.77 -26.82
N LEU A 57 27.97 -3.48 -26.98
CA LEU A 57 27.23 -2.38 -26.38
C LEU A 57 25.80 -2.32 -26.92
N LEU A 58 25.60 -2.43 -28.23
CA LEU A 58 24.27 -2.44 -28.85
C LEU A 58 23.40 -3.56 -28.29
N ARG A 59 23.93 -4.79 -28.22
CA ARG A 59 23.20 -5.93 -27.60
C ARG A 59 22.85 -5.68 -26.14
N THR A 60 23.74 -5.04 -25.39
CA THR A 60 23.49 -4.68 -24.00
C THR A 60 22.34 -3.67 -23.90
N PHE A 61 22.35 -2.65 -24.76
CA PHE A 61 21.28 -1.66 -24.81
C PHE A 61 19.94 -2.26 -25.22
N ASP A 62 19.91 -3.18 -26.20
CA ASP A 62 18.69 -3.91 -26.57
C ASP A 62 18.12 -4.67 -25.38
N SER A 63 18.96 -5.39 -24.63
CA SER A 63 18.55 -6.10 -23.42
C SER A 63 18.03 -5.14 -22.33
N VAL A 64 18.68 -3.98 -22.13
CA VAL A 64 18.22 -2.97 -21.18
C VAL A 64 16.85 -2.41 -21.60
N ILE A 65 16.65 -2.13 -22.89
CA ILE A 65 15.37 -1.63 -23.41
C ILE A 65 14.25 -2.63 -23.15
N GLU A 66 14.45 -3.90 -23.47
CA GLU A 66 13.45 -4.95 -23.24
C GLU A 66 13.16 -5.14 -21.75
N ASN A 67 14.20 -5.18 -20.89
CA ASN A 67 14.01 -5.23 -19.44
C ASN A 67 13.22 -4.01 -18.91
N ARG A 68 13.46 -2.81 -19.45
CA ARG A 68 12.73 -1.60 -19.05
C ARG A 68 11.27 -1.64 -19.51
N LYS A 69 10.97 -2.18 -20.69
CA LYS A 69 9.58 -2.40 -21.15
C LYS A 69 8.84 -3.36 -20.23
N TYR A 70 9.44 -4.52 -19.95
CA TYR A 70 8.87 -5.51 -19.03
C TYR A 70 8.62 -4.93 -17.64
N ASN A 71 9.60 -4.22 -17.07
CA ASN A 71 9.45 -3.60 -15.76
C ASN A 71 8.33 -2.56 -15.74
N LYS A 72 8.19 -1.77 -16.81
CA LYS A 72 7.09 -0.80 -16.94
C LYS A 72 5.73 -1.49 -16.91
N GLU A 73 5.56 -2.57 -17.66
CA GLU A 73 4.32 -3.36 -17.67
C GLU A 73 4.04 -4.00 -16.32
N SER A 74 5.06 -4.57 -15.69
CA SER A 74 4.96 -5.15 -14.34
C SER A 74 4.51 -4.13 -13.30
N ILE A 75 4.96 -2.87 -13.39
CA ILE A 75 4.54 -1.81 -12.47
C ILE A 75 3.04 -1.50 -12.63
N TYR A 76 2.52 -1.42 -13.86
CA TYR A 76 1.07 -1.21 -14.07
C TYR A 76 0.23 -2.37 -13.53
N LEU A 77 0.70 -3.60 -13.70
CA LEU A 77 0.03 -4.78 -13.17
C LEU A 77 0.03 -4.79 -11.63
N GLN A 78 1.17 -4.43 -11.02
CA GLN A 78 1.28 -4.29 -9.56
C GLN A 78 0.36 -3.19 -9.03
N GLU A 79 0.29 -2.04 -9.70
CA GLU A 79 -0.62 -0.95 -9.33
C GLU A 79 -2.08 -1.42 -9.31
N THR A 80 -2.50 -2.15 -10.35
CA THR A 80 -3.85 -2.71 -10.46
C THR A 80 -4.13 -3.72 -9.34
N THR A 81 -3.18 -4.62 -9.09
CA THR A 81 -3.28 -5.63 -8.02
C THR A 81 -3.40 -4.99 -6.63
N ILE A 82 -2.61 -3.94 -6.38
CA ILE A 82 -2.66 -3.19 -5.12
C ILE A 82 -4.01 -2.48 -4.97
N LYS A 83 -4.51 -1.83 -6.03
CA LYS A 83 -5.83 -1.18 -6.03
C LYS A 83 -6.95 -2.16 -5.70
N GLU A 84 -6.95 -3.33 -6.33
CA GLU A 84 -7.93 -4.39 -6.05
C GLU A 84 -7.83 -4.89 -4.60
N SER A 85 -6.60 -5.06 -4.10
CA SER A 85 -6.36 -5.50 -2.72
C SER A 85 -6.88 -4.49 -1.69
N ILE A 86 -6.70 -3.19 -1.96
CA ILE A 86 -7.26 -2.11 -1.12
C ILE A 86 -8.79 -2.17 -1.10
N VAL A 87 -9.43 -2.38 -2.27
CA VAL A 87 -10.90 -2.49 -2.36
C VAL A 87 -11.40 -3.70 -1.58
N LYS A 88 -10.76 -4.86 -1.71
CA LYS A 88 -11.11 -6.07 -0.96
C LYS A 88 -10.96 -5.87 0.54
N LEU A 89 -9.86 -5.27 0.98
CA LEU A 89 -9.62 -4.97 2.39
C LEU A 89 -10.71 -4.05 2.96
N LYS A 90 -11.08 -2.99 2.21
CA LYS A 90 -12.18 -2.10 2.59
C LYS A 90 -13.49 -2.85 2.75
N GLN A 91 -13.83 -3.76 1.82
CA GLN A 91 -15.05 -4.56 1.90
C GLN A 91 -15.04 -5.48 3.13
N CYS A 92 -13.92 -6.15 3.41
CA CYS A 92 -13.79 -6.98 4.61
C CYS A 92 -13.95 -6.18 5.90
N LEU A 93 -13.37 -4.97 5.97
CA LEU A 93 -13.51 -4.08 7.13
C LEU A 93 -14.97 -3.66 7.34
N LEU A 94 -15.67 -3.27 6.26
CA LEU A 94 -17.09 -2.92 6.35
C LEU A 94 -17.94 -4.09 6.85
N GLN A 95 -17.73 -5.29 6.29
CA GLN A 95 -18.44 -6.50 6.74
C GLN A 95 -18.16 -6.82 8.21
N HIS A 96 -16.94 -6.62 8.68
CA HIS A 96 -16.58 -6.85 10.08
C HIS A 96 -17.26 -5.85 11.01
N VAL A 97 -17.28 -4.56 10.64
CA VAL A 97 -17.97 -3.51 11.39
C VAL A 97 -19.48 -3.78 11.44
N ASP A 98 -20.10 -4.13 10.31
CA ASP A 98 -21.52 -4.47 10.25
C ASP A 98 -21.86 -5.68 11.15
N SER A 99 -20.96 -6.67 11.21
CA SER A 99 -21.12 -7.84 12.07
C SER A 99 -21.01 -7.47 13.55
N LEU A 100 -20.06 -6.60 13.91
CA LEU A 100 -19.89 -6.12 15.27
C LEU A 100 -21.11 -5.31 15.72
N GLU A 101 -21.59 -4.40 14.87
CA GLU A 101 -22.79 -3.61 15.14
C GLU A 101 -24.00 -4.51 15.41
N LYS A 102 -24.25 -5.50 14.55
CA LYS A 102 -25.35 -6.46 14.76
C LYS A 102 -25.21 -7.24 16.06
N SER A 103 -24.00 -7.66 16.40
CA SER A 103 -23.75 -8.38 17.67
C SER A 103 -24.06 -7.48 18.87
N LEU A 104 -23.54 -6.25 18.88
CA LEU A 104 -23.74 -5.30 19.98
C LEU A 104 -25.20 -4.90 20.13
N LEU A 105 -25.92 -4.69 19.02
CA LEU A 105 -27.36 -4.41 19.06
C LEU A 105 -28.16 -5.61 19.59
N SER A 106 -27.77 -6.84 19.21
CA SER A 106 -28.40 -8.04 19.76
C SER A 106 -28.15 -8.20 21.26
N ASP A 107 -26.95 -7.88 21.73
CA ASP A 107 -26.62 -8.00 23.15
C ASP A 107 -27.32 -6.91 23.97
N LEU A 108 -27.43 -5.69 23.42
CA LEU A 108 -28.20 -4.61 24.02
C LEU A 108 -29.69 -4.97 24.14
N ALA A 109 -30.28 -5.56 23.10
CA ALA A 109 -31.67 -5.99 23.12
C ALA A 109 -31.92 -7.05 24.21
N LYS A 110 -31.03 -8.04 24.34
CA LYS A 110 -31.13 -9.05 25.42
C LYS A 110 -31.05 -8.41 26.80
N LEU A 111 -30.07 -7.52 27.01
CA LEU A 111 -29.91 -6.83 28.28
C LEU A 111 -31.14 -5.98 28.63
N GLN A 112 -31.71 -5.32 27.63
CA GLN A 112 -32.95 -4.56 27.79
C GLN A 112 -34.11 -5.48 28.21
N ASP A 113 -34.32 -6.60 27.51
CA ASP A 113 -35.38 -7.55 27.83
C ASP A 113 -35.22 -8.17 29.23
N GLU A 114 -33.98 -8.51 29.61
CA GLU A 114 -33.65 -9.00 30.96
C GLU A 114 -33.95 -7.95 32.03
N THR A 115 -33.54 -6.70 31.81
CA THR A 115 -33.76 -5.60 32.75
C THR A 115 -35.25 -5.29 32.91
N VAL A 116 -36.00 -5.25 31.79
CA VAL A 116 -37.45 -5.02 31.82
C VAL A 116 -38.15 -6.15 32.56
N SER A 117 -37.77 -7.40 32.29
CA SER A 117 -38.35 -8.57 32.97
C SER A 117 -38.10 -8.56 34.48
N GLN A 118 -36.91 -8.13 34.92
CA GLN A 118 -36.59 -7.96 36.34
C GLN A 118 -37.45 -6.87 36.99
N LEU A 119 -37.57 -5.71 36.33
CA LEU A 119 -38.40 -4.63 36.83
C LEU A 119 -39.88 -5.03 36.93
N ASP A 120 -40.41 -5.77 35.96
CA ASP A 120 -41.79 -6.26 36.00
C ASP A 120 -42.02 -7.22 37.17
N ALA A 121 -41.04 -8.07 37.48
CA ALA A 121 -41.08 -8.95 38.65
C ALA A 121 -41.10 -8.15 39.96
N GLU A 122 -40.21 -7.16 40.11
CA GLU A 122 -40.15 -6.27 41.28
C GLU A 122 -41.45 -5.46 41.46
N ILE A 123 -42.03 -4.96 40.35
CA ILE A 123 -43.31 -4.27 40.36
C ILE A 123 -44.43 -5.20 40.82
N SER A 124 -44.45 -6.45 40.35
CA SER A 124 -45.45 -7.44 40.75
C SER A 124 -45.37 -7.76 42.24
N GLU A 125 -44.17 -7.98 42.76
CA GLU A 125 -43.91 -8.22 44.18
C GLU A 125 -44.35 -7.02 45.03
N SER A 126 -43.97 -5.81 44.62
CA SER A 126 -44.34 -4.56 45.30
C SER A 126 -45.85 -4.34 45.35
N LYS A 127 -46.57 -4.68 44.27
CA LYS A 127 -48.04 -4.62 44.24
C LYS A 127 -48.65 -5.60 45.24
N SER A 128 -48.20 -6.86 45.24
CA SER A 128 -48.67 -7.86 46.19
C SER A 128 -48.45 -7.43 47.64
N LEU A 129 -47.27 -6.90 47.93
CA LEU A 129 -46.95 -6.37 49.26
C LEU A 129 -47.87 -5.19 49.63
N SER A 130 -48.09 -4.25 48.72
CA SER A 130 -48.99 -3.11 48.92
C SER A 130 -50.43 -3.54 49.22
N GLU A 131 -50.95 -4.54 48.51
CA GLU A 131 -52.29 -5.09 48.77
C GLU A 131 -52.39 -5.71 50.17
N ASN A 132 -51.35 -6.44 50.60
CA ASN A 132 -51.29 -7.01 51.95
C ASN A 132 -51.25 -5.93 53.04
N TRP A 133 -50.46 -4.87 52.85
CA TRP A 133 -50.45 -3.72 53.76
C TRP A 133 -51.78 -3.00 53.83
N GLN A 134 -52.48 -2.83 52.69
CA GLN A 134 -53.81 -2.23 52.67
C GLN A 134 -54.82 -3.06 53.47
N LYS A 135 -54.82 -4.40 53.31
CA LYS A 135 -55.66 -5.31 54.12
C LYS A 135 -55.35 -5.18 55.61
N THR A 136 -54.07 -5.26 55.96
CA THR A 136 -53.61 -5.14 57.36
C THR A 136 -54.03 -3.81 57.98
N LYS A 137 -53.91 -2.71 57.22
CA LYS A 137 -54.36 -1.39 57.67
C LYS A 137 -55.87 -1.34 57.90
N LEU A 138 -56.67 -1.91 56.99
CA LEU A 138 -58.13 -1.96 57.15
C LEU A 138 -58.53 -2.75 58.41
N GLU A 139 -57.86 -3.87 58.69
CA GLU A 139 -58.08 -4.66 59.90
C GLU A 139 -57.70 -3.85 61.16
N TYR A 140 -56.56 -3.16 61.13
CA TYR A 140 -56.12 -2.28 62.21
C TYR A 140 -57.12 -1.14 62.47
N ASP A 141 -57.54 -0.41 61.43
CA ASP A 141 -58.51 0.68 61.50
C ASP A 141 -59.88 0.21 62.03
N PHE A 142 -60.33 -0.99 61.62
CA PHE A 142 -61.56 -1.61 62.13
C PHE A 142 -61.47 -1.92 63.63
N ASN A 143 -60.36 -2.51 64.07
CA ASN A 143 -60.14 -2.86 65.48
C ASN A 143 -60.02 -1.63 66.38
N ILE A 144 -59.41 -0.54 65.92
CA ILE A 144 -59.40 0.74 66.66
C ILE A 144 -60.84 1.23 66.90
N LYS A 145 -61.68 1.17 65.88
CA LYS A 145 -63.01 1.80 65.92
C LYS A 145 -64.06 0.95 66.63
N HIS A 146 -63.94 -0.37 66.57
CA HIS A 146 -64.98 -1.31 66.99
C HIS A 146 -64.49 -2.45 67.90
N GLY A 147 -63.18 -2.61 68.08
CA GLY A 147 -62.60 -3.69 68.87
C GLY A 147 -62.68 -3.45 70.38
N SER A 148 -62.72 -4.53 71.16
CA SER A 148 -62.58 -4.45 72.61
C SER A 148 -61.12 -4.14 73.00
N ASN A 149 -60.91 -3.53 74.18
CA ASN A 149 -59.56 -3.20 74.66
C ASN A 149 -58.60 -4.40 74.69
N SER A 150 -59.08 -5.64 74.89
CA SER A 150 -58.21 -6.83 74.88
C SER A 150 -57.81 -7.27 73.47
N GLN A 151 -58.68 -7.06 72.47
CA GLN A 151 -58.36 -7.33 71.06
C GLN A 151 -57.38 -6.32 70.51
N PHE A 152 -57.53 -5.05 70.88
CA PHE A 152 -56.57 -4.01 70.51
C PHE A 152 -55.17 -4.30 71.10
N PHE A 153 -55.10 -4.70 72.38
CA PHE A 153 -53.81 -5.02 73.02
C PHE A 153 -53.05 -6.16 72.33
N ARG A 154 -53.75 -7.21 71.88
CA ARG A 154 -53.14 -8.34 71.15
C ARG A 154 -52.62 -7.99 69.75
N LEU A 155 -53.17 -6.94 69.14
CA LEU A 155 -52.77 -6.44 67.83
C LEU A 155 -51.50 -5.58 67.88
N VAL A 156 -51.16 -5.01 69.04
CA VAL A 156 -49.99 -4.13 69.22
C VAL A 156 -48.77 -4.89 69.78
N GLU A 157 -48.97 -6.05 70.40
CA GLU A 157 -47.90 -6.90 70.96
C GLU A 157 -47.22 -7.85 69.95
N ASN A 158 -47.73 -7.98 68.72
CA ASN A 158 -47.13 -8.77 67.63
C ASN A 158 -46.61 -7.87 66.52
#